data_AF-A0A478ECR0-F1
#
_entry.id   AF-A0A478ECR0-F1
#
_cell.length_a   1.000
_cell.length_b   1.000
_cell.length_c   1.000
_cell.angle_alpha   90.00
_cell.angle_beta   90.00
_cell.angle_gamma   90.00
#
_symmetry.space_group_name_H-M   'P 1'
#
loop_
_entity.id
_entity.type
_entity.pdbx_description
1 polymer ?
#
loop_
_entity_poly.entity_id
_entity_poly.type
_entity_poly.pdbx_seq_one_letter_code
_entity_poly.pdbx_strand_id
1 'polypeptide(L)'
;MGKTARDVAVLTDVLLDPGLRAKFPNGLSDFLVDGWQGIRVGFVDASLWQLPPKLLVSDDEYKKQMVFIFSSRHVHRSCRASPPPGRGSSLKLDDEAAMPITMRHEFRVLLDAYFTECVGESQVSSLEELMKWNKDHASLELPQAGQDLLVGSQEDTAPIEKVERARAAVGQIAKNGIDRALAQSGIEAIIAPTESPISSSASSAGYPIATVPLGR
;
A
#
# COMPACT_ATOMS: atom_id res chain seq x y z
N MET A 1 12.81 -6.34 -0.84
CA MET A 1 12.19 -7.61 -0.36
C MET A 1 13.31 -8.57 0.05
N GLY A 2 13.03 -9.54 0.93
CA GLY A 2 14.01 -10.52 1.40
C GLY A 2 13.31 -11.77 1.97
N LYS A 3 14.06 -12.87 2.18
CA LYS A 3 13.50 -14.11 2.74
C LYS A 3 13.35 -14.02 4.26
N THR A 4 14.19 -13.20 4.89
CA THR A 4 14.18 -12.97 6.33
C THR A 4 14.06 -11.47 6.64
N ALA A 5 13.66 -11.13 7.88
CA ALA A 5 13.68 -9.75 8.36
C ALA A 5 15.10 -9.15 8.29
N ARG A 6 16.13 -9.98 8.48
CA ARG A 6 17.54 -9.58 8.35
C ARG A 6 17.89 -9.17 6.92
N ASP A 7 17.47 -9.94 5.92
CA ASP A 7 17.71 -9.59 4.50
C ASP A 7 17.10 -8.24 4.16
N VAL A 8 15.87 -7.98 4.66
CA VAL A 8 15.18 -6.71 4.46
C VAL A 8 15.90 -5.57 5.17
N ALA A 9 16.35 -5.78 6.42
CA ALA A 9 17.08 -4.76 7.17
C ALA A 9 18.40 -4.36 6.47
N VAL A 10 19.21 -5.34 6.05
CA VAL A 10 20.46 -5.10 5.33
C VAL A 10 20.23 -4.41 3.99
N LEU A 11 19.23 -4.83 3.22
CA LEU A 11 18.90 -4.16 1.96
C LEU A 11 18.42 -2.72 2.21
N THR A 12 17.62 -2.50 3.25
CA THR A 12 17.10 -1.16 3.58
C THR A 12 18.24 -0.24 4.01
N ASP A 13 19.24 -0.73 4.74
CA ASP A 13 20.44 0.04 5.10
C ASP A 13 21.17 0.60 3.87
N VAL A 14 21.16 -0.14 2.76
CA VAL A 14 21.80 0.29 1.50
C VAL A 14 20.93 1.29 0.73
N LEU A 15 19.61 1.14 0.79
CA LEU A 15 18.67 1.95 0.02
C LEU A 15 18.26 3.26 0.71
N LEU A 16 18.46 3.36 2.03
CA LEU A 16 18.12 4.57 2.77
C LEU A 16 18.94 5.76 2.28
N ASP A 17 18.27 6.92 2.21
CA ASP A 17 18.94 8.21 2.05
C ASP A 17 20.14 8.30 3.02
N PRO A 18 21.33 8.73 2.58
CA PRO A 18 22.52 8.77 3.42
C PRO A 18 22.33 9.55 4.74
N GLY A 19 21.55 10.64 4.72
CA GLY A 19 21.25 11.43 5.92
C GLY A 19 20.32 10.70 6.90
N LEU A 20 19.33 9.96 6.41
CA LEU A 20 18.51 9.07 7.24
C LEU A 20 19.31 7.87 7.75
N ARG A 21 20.12 7.24 6.88
CA ARG A 21 20.98 6.09 7.22
C ARG A 21 21.98 6.43 8.33
N ALA A 22 22.50 7.65 8.36
CA ALA A 22 23.41 8.12 9.40
C ALA A 22 22.79 8.11 10.82
N LYS A 23 21.46 8.12 10.95
CA LYS A 23 20.77 8.01 12.25
C LYS A 23 20.86 6.61 12.87
N PHE A 24 21.30 5.62 12.11
CA PHE A 24 21.39 4.22 12.53
C PHE A 24 22.84 3.73 12.40
N PRO A 25 23.78 4.15 13.26
CA PRO A 25 25.22 3.93 13.05
C PRO A 25 25.58 2.45 12.84
N ASN A 26 24.90 1.55 13.55
CA ASN A 26 25.11 0.10 13.44
C ASN A 26 24.20 -0.58 12.39
N GLY A 27 23.37 0.19 11.68
CA GLY A 27 22.38 -0.30 10.73
C GLY A 27 21.07 -0.74 11.38
N LEU A 28 20.10 -1.08 10.53
CA LEU A 28 18.77 -1.51 10.94
C LEU A 28 18.74 -2.93 11.51
N SER A 29 19.78 -3.73 11.26
CA SER A 29 19.89 -5.09 11.80
C SER A 29 19.99 -5.14 13.33
N ASP A 30 20.42 -4.06 13.98
CA ASP A 30 20.49 -3.95 15.44
C ASP A 30 19.12 -3.94 16.11
N PHE A 31 18.06 -3.60 15.37
CA PHE A 31 16.68 -3.59 15.87
C PHE A 31 15.99 -4.96 15.74
N LEU A 32 16.68 -5.96 15.20
CA LEU A 32 16.13 -7.32 15.10
C LEU A 32 16.12 -7.96 16.49
N VAL A 33 14.92 -8.27 16.96
CA VAL A 33 14.69 -9.00 18.21
C VAL A 33 14.13 -10.38 17.93
N ASP A 34 14.50 -11.34 18.78
CA ASP A 34 13.93 -12.67 18.72
C ASP A 34 12.52 -12.67 19.32
N GLY A 35 11.53 -12.89 18.46
CA GLY A 35 10.12 -12.92 18.84
C GLY A 35 9.51 -11.54 19.04
N TRP A 36 8.45 -11.49 19.86
CA TRP A 36 7.59 -10.30 20.02
C TRP A 36 7.58 -9.76 21.45
N GLN A 37 8.54 -10.18 22.30
CA GLN A 37 8.56 -9.72 23.69
C GLN A 37 8.81 -8.20 23.74
N GLY A 38 8.00 -7.49 24.54
CA GLY A 38 8.10 -6.04 24.68
C GLY A 38 7.43 -5.22 23.57
N ILE A 39 6.91 -5.85 22.51
CA ILE A 39 6.19 -5.16 21.43
C ILE A 39 4.69 -5.32 21.64
N ARG A 40 3.97 -4.20 21.81
CA ARG A 40 2.51 -4.22 21.92
C ARG A 40 1.90 -4.27 20.53
N VAL A 41 1.49 -5.46 20.09
CA VAL A 41 0.82 -5.62 18.79
C VAL A 41 -0.68 -5.79 18.97
N GLY A 42 -1.46 -5.29 18.02
CA GLY A 42 -2.90 -5.47 17.99
C GLY A 42 -3.33 -6.13 16.70
N PHE A 43 -4.07 -7.23 16.81
CA PHE A 43 -4.60 -7.94 15.65
C PHE A 43 -6.02 -7.44 15.38
N VAL A 44 -6.26 -7.06 14.12
CA VAL A 44 -7.61 -6.74 13.65
C VAL A 44 -8.48 -7.99 13.61
N ASP A 45 -9.79 -7.80 13.61
CA ASP A 45 -10.72 -8.89 13.31
C ASP A 45 -10.72 -9.19 11.81
N ALA A 46 -10.11 -10.31 11.46
CA ALA A 46 -9.94 -10.71 10.09
C ALA A 46 -11.24 -11.15 9.39
N SER A 47 -12.31 -11.44 10.15
CA SER A 47 -13.64 -11.70 9.58
C SER A 47 -14.35 -10.42 9.15
N LEU A 48 -14.02 -9.29 9.79
CA LEU A 48 -14.67 -8.00 9.56
C LEU A 48 -13.87 -7.10 8.60
N TRP A 49 -12.54 -7.20 8.62
CA TRP A 49 -11.67 -6.29 7.87
C TRP A 49 -11.07 -6.93 6.63
N GLN A 50 -11.92 -7.26 5.67
CA GLN A 50 -11.53 -7.85 4.39
C GLN A 50 -11.75 -6.90 3.21
N LEU A 51 -10.96 -7.08 2.16
CA LEU A 51 -11.22 -6.51 0.84
C LEU A 51 -12.58 -7.00 0.31
N PRO A 52 -13.27 -6.20 -0.51
CA PRO A 52 -14.53 -6.62 -1.12
C PRO A 52 -14.30 -7.81 -2.06
N PRO A 53 -15.26 -8.74 -2.22
CA PRO A 53 -15.10 -9.94 -3.06
C PRO A 53 -14.71 -9.67 -4.51
N LYS A 54 -15.02 -8.47 -5.04
CA LYS A 54 -14.62 -8.06 -6.39
C LYS A 54 -13.11 -7.87 -6.56
N LEU A 55 -12.39 -7.56 -5.48
CA LEU A 55 -10.94 -7.34 -5.48
C LEU A 55 -10.17 -8.57 -5.04
N LEU A 56 -10.87 -9.57 -4.51
CA LEU A 56 -10.24 -10.76 -3.95
C LEU A 56 -11.17 -11.96 -4.14
N VAL A 57 -10.77 -12.83 -5.06
CA VAL A 57 -11.30 -14.19 -5.14
C VAL A 57 -10.44 -15.07 -4.25
N SER A 58 -11.05 -15.65 -3.23
CA SER A 58 -10.37 -16.58 -2.31
C SER A 58 -11.20 -17.83 -2.12
N ASP A 59 -10.49 -18.96 -2.05
CA ASP A 59 -11.05 -20.25 -1.66
C ASP A 59 -11.56 -20.22 -0.21
N ASP A 60 -12.60 -21.00 0.08
CA ASP A 60 -13.22 -21.02 1.41
C ASP A 60 -12.33 -21.66 2.47
N GLU A 61 -11.48 -22.62 2.10
CA GLU A 61 -10.52 -23.22 3.02
C GLU A 61 -9.46 -22.20 3.42
N TYR A 62 -8.99 -21.38 2.47
CA TYR A 62 -8.08 -20.27 2.75
C TYR A 62 -8.70 -19.29 3.77
N LYS A 63 -9.97 -18.89 3.57
CA LYS A 63 -10.66 -17.98 4.50
C LYS A 63 -10.75 -18.57 5.90
N LYS A 64 -11.11 -19.84 6.04
CA LYS A 64 -11.19 -20.53 7.33
C LYS A 64 -9.83 -20.57 8.02
N GLN A 65 -8.79 -20.93 7.28
CA GLN A 65 -7.43 -21.00 7.80
C GLN A 65 -6.94 -19.63 8.27
N MET A 66 -7.17 -18.59 7.47
CA MET A 66 -6.79 -17.21 7.79
C MET A 66 -7.51 -16.72 9.07
N VAL A 67 -8.83 -16.92 9.16
CA VAL A 67 -9.59 -16.59 10.39
C VAL A 67 -9.06 -17.37 11.59
N PHE A 68 -8.81 -18.68 11.44
CA PHE A 68 -8.26 -19.51 12.50
C PHE A 68 -6.88 -19.03 12.99
N ILE A 69 -5.95 -18.73 12.07
CA ILE A 69 -4.61 -18.24 12.40
C ILE A 69 -4.69 -16.91 13.16
N PHE A 70 -5.54 -15.99 12.72
CA PHE A 70 -5.71 -14.71 13.41
C PHE A 70 -6.33 -14.94 14.79
N SER A 71 -7.50 -15.58 14.87
CA SER A 71 -8.21 -15.81 16.13
C SER A 71 -7.41 -16.59 17.18
N SER A 72 -6.59 -17.57 16.78
CA SER A 72 -5.74 -18.34 17.69
C SER A 72 -4.53 -17.54 18.22
N ARG A 73 -4.05 -16.55 17.47
CA ARG A 73 -2.91 -15.70 17.86
C ARG A 73 -3.31 -14.51 18.73
N HIS A 74 -4.56 -14.06 18.67
CA HIS A 74 -5.13 -13.10 19.64
C HIS A 74 -5.02 -13.59 21.09
N VAL A 75 -5.04 -14.90 21.32
CA VAL A 75 -5.16 -15.48 22.68
C VAL A 75 -3.88 -15.36 23.50
N HIS A 76 -2.71 -15.18 22.87
CA HIS A 76 -1.44 -15.30 23.62
C HIS A 76 -0.72 -14.00 23.93
N ARG A 77 -0.83 -12.90 23.15
CA ARG A 77 0.06 -11.73 23.33
C ARG A 77 -0.46 -10.36 22.85
N SER A 78 -1.75 -10.20 22.55
CA SER A 78 -2.22 -9.03 21.77
C SER A 78 -3.58 -8.47 22.18
N CYS A 79 -3.73 -7.14 22.10
CA CYS A 79 -5.02 -6.47 22.20
C CYS A 79 -5.80 -6.64 20.89
N ARG A 80 -7.14 -6.65 20.95
CA ARG A 80 -7.96 -6.49 19.73
C ARG A 80 -7.83 -5.06 19.24
N ALA A 81 -7.22 -4.87 18.07
CA ALA A 81 -7.15 -3.56 17.44
C ALA A 81 -8.49 -3.25 16.77
N SER A 82 -9.03 -2.06 17.02
CA SER A 82 -10.08 -1.53 16.16
C SER A 82 -9.49 -1.31 14.76
N PRO A 83 -10.15 -1.78 13.69
CA PRO A 83 -9.69 -1.45 12.34
C PRO A 83 -9.62 0.07 12.18
N PRO A 84 -8.56 0.61 11.54
CA PRO A 84 -8.49 2.03 11.21
C PRO A 84 -9.79 2.47 10.52
N PRO A 85 -10.53 3.45 11.06
CA PRO A 85 -11.70 3.98 10.39
C PRO A 85 -11.28 4.69 9.10
N GLY A 86 -12.08 4.48 8.04
CA GLY A 86 -11.82 5.08 6.73
C GLY A 86 -10.91 4.22 5.87
N ARG A 87 -11.50 3.54 4.89
CA ARG A 87 -10.73 3.14 3.71
C ARG A 87 -10.44 4.45 2.97
N GLY A 88 -9.18 4.80 2.73
CA GLY A 88 -8.86 5.97 1.87
C GLY A 88 -9.58 5.90 0.51
N SER A 89 -9.85 4.67 0.04
CA SER A 89 -10.65 4.37 -1.16
C SER A 89 -12.16 4.62 -1.03
N SER A 90 -12.71 4.78 0.17
CA SER A 90 -14.12 5.13 0.41
C SER A 90 -14.35 6.62 0.62
N LEU A 91 -13.28 7.42 0.72
CA LEU A 91 -13.39 8.87 0.75
C LEU A 91 -13.89 9.37 -0.60
N LYS A 92 -14.96 10.17 -0.59
CA LYS A 92 -15.45 10.87 -1.77
C LYS A 92 -15.15 12.37 -1.66
N LEU A 93 -14.72 12.95 -2.76
CA LEU A 93 -14.65 14.39 -2.99
C LEU A 93 -15.45 14.70 -4.25
N ASP A 94 -16.41 15.61 -4.14
CA ASP A 94 -17.30 15.99 -5.24
C ASP A 94 -17.94 14.75 -5.92
N ASP A 95 -18.47 13.83 -5.08
CA ASP A 95 -19.07 12.53 -5.44
C ASP A 95 -18.17 11.47 -6.09
N GLU A 96 -16.92 11.82 -6.38
CA GLU A 96 -15.89 10.94 -6.94
C GLU A 96 -14.99 10.37 -5.83
N ALA A 97 -14.49 9.14 -5.99
CA ALA A 97 -13.54 8.57 -5.05
C ALA A 97 -12.20 9.35 -5.10
N ALA A 98 -11.71 9.80 -3.94
CA ALA A 98 -10.55 10.68 -3.84
C ALA A 98 -9.24 10.00 -4.30
N MET A 99 -9.06 8.70 -4.01
CA MET A 99 -7.86 7.97 -4.40
C MET A 99 -7.72 7.80 -5.93
N PRO A 100 -8.76 7.43 -6.69
CA PRO A 100 -8.70 7.47 -8.16
C PRO A 100 -8.35 8.83 -8.76
N ILE A 101 -8.81 9.94 -8.17
CA ILE A 101 -8.45 11.30 -8.63
C ILE A 101 -6.93 11.49 -8.55
N THR A 102 -6.33 11.18 -7.40
CA THR A 102 -4.88 11.33 -7.19
C THR A 102 -4.10 10.42 -8.13
N MET A 103 -4.49 9.14 -8.22
CA MET A 103 -3.77 8.16 -9.03
C MET A 103 -3.77 8.50 -10.53
N ARG A 104 -4.91 8.85 -11.13
CA ARG A 104 -5.00 9.13 -12.58
C ARG A 104 -4.19 10.38 -12.95
N HIS A 105 -4.35 11.45 -12.18
CA HIS A 105 -3.68 12.72 -12.48
C HIS A 105 -2.16 12.61 -12.27
N GLU A 106 -1.74 12.10 -11.12
CA GLU A 106 -0.32 12.01 -10.78
C GLU A 106 0.42 11.02 -11.68
N PHE A 107 -0.22 9.93 -12.08
CA PHE A 107 0.40 8.92 -12.94
C PHE A 107 0.87 9.53 -14.27
N ARG A 108 0.02 10.30 -14.95
CA ARG A 108 0.41 10.97 -16.22
C ARG A 108 1.59 11.91 -15.99
N VAL A 109 1.47 12.81 -15.01
CA VAL A 109 2.49 13.82 -14.73
C VAL A 109 3.84 13.18 -14.38
N LEU A 110 3.83 12.16 -13.51
CA LEU A 110 5.05 11.50 -13.05
C LEU A 110 5.66 10.60 -14.12
N LEU A 111 4.84 9.95 -14.95
CA LEU A 111 5.33 9.10 -16.03
C LEU A 111 6.02 9.92 -17.12
N ASP A 112 5.44 11.04 -17.54
CA ASP A 112 6.05 11.93 -18.53
C ASP A 112 7.35 12.56 -18.00
N ALA A 113 7.38 12.94 -16.71
CA ALA A 113 8.61 13.40 -16.04
C ALA A 113 9.66 12.29 -15.99
N TYR A 114 9.26 11.06 -15.66
CA TYR A 114 10.16 9.90 -15.65
C TYR A 114 10.78 9.64 -17.03
N PHE A 115 9.99 9.69 -18.11
CA PHE A 115 10.53 9.55 -19.46
C PHE A 115 11.52 10.66 -19.81
N THR A 116 11.25 11.89 -19.40
CA THR A 116 12.13 13.03 -19.69
C THR A 116 13.43 12.99 -18.88
N GLU A 117 13.36 12.59 -17.61
CA GLU A 117 14.46 12.75 -16.66
C GLU A 117 15.29 11.48 -16.44
N CYS A 118 14.68 10.30 -16.58
CA CYS A 118 15.27 9.03 -16.15
C CYS A 118 15.48 8.04 -17.30
N VAL A 119 14.78 8.20 -18.42
CA VAL A 119 14.87 7.28 -19.56
C VAL A 119 15.82 7.88 -20.58
N GLY A 120 17.00 7.25 -20.73
CA GLY A 120 18.00 7.66 -21.72
C GLY A 120 17.56 7.35 -23.15
N GLU A 121 17.61 6.08 -23.54
CA GLU A 121 17.17 5.61 -24.85
C GLU A 121 15.95 4.71 -24.69
N SER A 122 14.82 5.14 -25.25
CA SER A 122 13.57 4.37 -25.30
C SER A 122 12.84 4.64 -26.61
N GLN A 123 12.10 3.64 -27.09
CA GLN A 123 11.21 3.78 -28.25
C GLN A 123 9.89 4.51 -27.92
N VAL A 124 9.68 4.80 -26.63
CA VAL A 124 8.51 5.47 -26.07
C VAL A 124 8.99 6.50 -25.05
N SER A 125 8.49 7.74 -25.17
CA SER A 125 8.92 8.89 -24.37
C SER A 125 7.77 9.63 -23.66
N SER A 126 6.54 9.12 -23.74
CA SER A 126 5.38 9.70 -23.08
C SER A 126 4.27 8.66 -22.84
N LEU A 127 3.29 9.00 -22.01
CA LEU A 127 2.08 8.18 -21.86
C LEU A 127 1.34 7.99 -23.19
N GLU A 128 1.27 9.03 -24.03
CA GLU A 128 0.61 8.95 -25.34
C GLU A 128 1.31 7.96 -26.28
N GLU A 129 2.63 8.03 -26.37
CA GLU A 129 3.42 7.10 -27.18
C GLU A 129 3.33 5.67 -26.65
N LEU A 130 3.30 5.48 -25.33
CA LEU A 130 3.10 4.17 -24.71
C LEU A 130 1.76 3.57 -25.12
N MET A 131 0.70 4.38 -25.06
CA MET A 131 -0.63 3.94 -25.43
C MET A 131 -0.73 3.56 -26.91
N LYS A 132 -0.07 4.34 -27.78
CA LYS A 132 0.03 4.04 -29.21
C LYS A 132 0.79 2.74 -29.45
N TRP A 133 1.95 2.58 -28.81
CA TRP A 133 2.77 1.38 -28.96
C TRP A 133 2.02 0.12 -28.52
N ASN A 134 1.28 0.17 -27.40
CA ASN A 134 0.43 -0.93 -26.95
C ASN A 134 -0.66 -1.30 -27.99
N LYS A 135 -1.22 -0.32 -28.71
CA LYS A 135 -2.22 -0.58 -29.78
C LYS A 135 -1.57 -1.20 -31.00
N ASP A 136 -0.43 -0.68 -31.43
CA ASP A 136 0.32 -1.19 -32.57
C ASP A 136 0.84 -2.63 -32.30
N HIS A 137 1.00 -3.00 -31.03
CA HIS A 137 1.42 -4.32 -30.55
C HIS A 137 0.34 -5.05 -29.75
N ALA A 138 -0.95 -4.86 -30.08
CA ALA A 138 -2.07 -5.35 -29.26
C ALA A 138 -2.05 -6.87 -28.98
N SER A 139 -1.56 -7.69 -29.91
CA SER A 139 -1.43 -9.14 -29.70
C SER A 139 -0.43 -9.51 -28.60
N LEU A 140 0.55 -8.64 -28.32
CA LEU A 140 1.54 -8.79 -27.26
C LEU A 140 1.09 -8.10 -25.97
N GLU A 141 0.64 -6.85 -26.07
CA GLU A 141 0.44 -5.97 -24.91
C GLU A 141 -0.98 -5.96 -24.37
N LEU A 142 -1.98 -6.30 -25.20
CA LEU A 142 -3.40 -6.27 -24.82
C LEU A 142 -4.09 -7.63 -24.99
N PRO A 143 -3.49 -8.77 -24.58
CA PRO A 143 -4.04 -10.10 -24.88
C PRO A 143 -5.30 -10.46 -24.08
N GLN A 144 -5.48 -9.88 -22.88
CA GLN A 144 -6.57 -10.22 -21.96
C GLN A 144 -7.38 -9.02 -21.47
N ALA A 145 -6.74 -7.85 -21.37
CA ALA A 145 -7.35 -6.63 -20.90
C ALA A 145 -6.89 -5.45 -21.77
N GLY A 146 -7.73 -4.42 -21.84
CA GLY A 146 -7.39 -3.16 -22.48
C GLY A 146 -6.45 -2.31 -21.63
N GLN A 147 -6.33 -1.04 -22.00
CA GLN A 147 -5.48 -0.05 -21.34
C GLN A 147 -6.30 1.13 -20.77
N ASP A 148 -7.49 0.85 -20.26
CA ASP A 148 -8.46 1.86 -19.82
C ASP A 148 -7.90 2.78 -18.73
N LEU A 149 -7.01 2.27 -17.86
CA LEU A 149 -6.34 3.10 -16.85
C LEU A 149 -5.35 4.09 -17.45
N LEU A 150 -4.64 3.71 -18.53
CA LEU A 150 -3.74 4.61 -19.25
C LEU A 150 -4.55 5.68 -19.97
N VAL A 151 -5.62 5.27 -20.66
CA VAL A 151 -6.56 6.17 -21.33
C VAL A 151 -7.17 7.16 -20.34
N GLY A 152 -7.71 6.67 -19.22
CA GLY A 152 -8.34 7.52 -18.20
C GLY A 152 -7.37 8.42 -17.44
N SER A 153 -6.06 8.14 -17.48
CA SER A 153 -5.02 9.04 -16.95
C SER A 153 -4.64 10.11 -17.98
N GLN A 154 -4.58 9.75 -19.28
CA GLN A 154 -4.33 10.68 -20.37
C GLN A 154 -5.47 11.70 -20.53
N GLU A 155 -6.71 11.25 -20.37
CA GLU A 155 -7.92 12.09 -20.47
C GLU A 155 -8.21 12.89 -19.19
N ASP A 156 -7.42 12.70 -18.12
CA ASP A 156 -7.65 13.39 -16.86
C ASP A 156 -7.36 14.89 -16.97
N THR A 157 -8.40 15.68 -16.68
CA THR A 157 -8.38 17.15 -16.70
C THR A 157 -8.68 17.75 -15.32
N ALA A 158 -8.52 16.96 -14.26
CA ALA A 158 -8.78 17.43 -12.91
C ALA A 158 -7.88 18.65 -12.58
N PRO A 159 -8.44 19.75 -12.04
CA PRO A 159 -7.63 20.88 -11.59
C PRO A 159 -6.64 20.44 -10.51
N ILE A 160 -5.42 20.98 -10.53
CA ILE A 160 -4.37 20.61 -9.57
C ILE A 160 -4.83 20.84 -8.12
N GLU A 161 -5.65 21.85 -7.87
CA GLU A 161 -6.22 22.13 -6.55
C GLU A 161 -7.19 21.03 -6.10
N LYS A 162 -7.91 20.37 -7.02
CA LYS A 162 -8.76 19.22 -6.70
C LYS A 162 -7.88 18.02 -6.34
N VAL A 163 -6.82 17.79 -7.09
CA VAL A 163 -5.86 16.68 -6.87
C VAL A 163 -5.15 16.83 -5.53
N GLU A 164 -4.66 18.03 -5.21
CA GLU A 164 -3.97 18.28 -3.95
C GLU A 164 -4.91 18.21 -2.74
N ARG A 165 -6.16 18.69 -2.87
CA ARG A 165 -7.18 18.45 -1.84
C ARG A 165 -7.47 16.96 -1.65
N ALA A 166 -7.54 16.19 -2.73
CA ALA A 166 -7.73 14.74 -2.67
C ALA A 166 -6.57 14.02 -1.98
N ARG A 167 -5.34 14.34 -2.37
CA ARG A 167 -4.13 13.81 -1.75
C ARG A 167 -4.10 14.09 -0.25
N ALA A 168 -4.29 15.35 0.13
CA ALA A 168 -4.28 15.77 1.54
C ALA A 168 -5.38 15.07 2.34
N ALA A 169 -6.60 14.99 1.82
CA ALA A 169 -7.72 14.38 2.52
C ALA A 169 -7.55 12.86 2.68
N VAL A 170 -7.10 12.16 1.63
CA VAL A 170 -6.79 10.72 1.68
C VAL A 170 -5.72 10.45 2.73
N GLY A 171 -4.62 11.21 2.72
CA GLY A 171 -3.53 11.03 3.67
C GLY A 171 -3.93 11.33 5.11
N GLN A 172 -4.65 12.43 5.34
CA GLN A 172 -5.08 12.83 6.68
C GLN A 172 -6.06 11.82 7.30
N ILE A 173 -7.02 11.31 6.52
CA ILE A 173 -7.97 10.32 7.01
C ILE A 173 -7.27 9.02 7.36
N ALA A 174 -6.40 8.53 6.48
CA ALA A 174 -5.67 7.29 6.72
C ALA A 174 -4.77 7.41 7.96
N LYS A 175 -4.01 8.51 8.07
CA LYS A 175 -3.15 8.80 9.22
C LYS A 175 -3.95 8.87 10.52
N ASN A 176 -5.02 9.65 10.56
CA ASN A 176 -5.90 9.78 11.73
C ASN A 176 -6.53 8.44 12.12
N GLY A 177 -6.89 7.61 11.12
CA GLY A 177 -7.46 6.29 11.36
C GLY A 177 -6.46 5.36 12.04
N ILE A 178 -5.24 5.27 11.52
CA ILE A 178 -4.18 4.43 12.09
C ILE A 178 -3.76 4.96 13.47
N ASP A 179 -3.49 6.26 13.61
CA ASP A 179 -3.06 6.88 14.89
C ASP A 179 -4.09 6.65 15.99
N ARG A 180 -5.38 6.79 15.67
CA ARG A 180 -6.46 6.51 16.60
C ARG A 180 -6.49 5.04 17.01
N ALA A 181 -6.36 4.11 16.06
CA ALA A 181 -6.35 2.68 16.34
C ALA A 181 -5.17 2.29 17.25
N LEU A 182 -3.98 2.82 16.97
CA LEU A 182 -2.78 2.62 17.80
C LEU A 182 -2.99 3.17 19.22
N ALA A 183 -3.43 4.43 19.35
CA ALA A 183 -3.59 5.11 20.62
C ALA A 183 -4.70 4.49 21.50
N GLN A 184 -5.87 4.20 20.92
CA GLN A 184 -7.01 3.65 21.66
C GLN A 184 -6.75 2.24 22.19
N SER A 185 -6.00 1.43 21.45
CA SER A 185 -5.66 0.06 21.85
C SER A 185 -4.35 -0.04 22.63
N GLY A 186 -3.60 1.07 22.79
CA GLY A 186 -2.31 1.10 23.47
C GLY A 186 -1.25 0.23 22.78
N ILE A 187 -1.34 0.06 21.47
CA ILE A 187 -0.46 -0.80 20.65
C ILE A 187 0.52 0.04 19.83
N GLU A 188 1.60 -0.59 19.41
CA GLU A 188 2.70 -0.02 18.61
C GLU A 188 2.66 -0.50 17.16
N ALA A 189 1.99 -1.62 16.89
CA ALA A 189 1.79 -2.13 15.54
C ALA A 189 0.42 -2.78 15.36
N ILE A 190 -0.18 -2.58 14.19
CA ILE A 190 -1.41 -3.25 13.76
C ILE A 190 -1.02 -4.45 12.90
N ILE A 191 -1.55 -5.62 13.24
CA ILE A 191 -1.39 -6.85 12.45
C ILE A 191 -2.72 -7.17 11.78
N ALA A 192 -2.67 -7.35 10.47
CA ALA A 192 -3.82 -7.58 9.63
C ALA A 192 -3.49 -8.56 8.49
N PRO A 193 -4.50 -9.28 7.95
CA PRO A 193 -4.30 -10.07 6.74
C PRO A 193 -3.87 -9.19 5.58
N THR A 194 -3.07 -9.72 4.65
CA THR A 194 -2.67 -8.99 3.44
C THR A 194 -3.88 -8.67 2.55
N GLU A 195 -4.92 -9.48 2.66
CA GLU A 195 -6.26 -9.37 2.04
C GLU A 195 -7.16 -8.33 2.71
N SER A 196 -6.63 -7.58 3.66
CA SER A 196 -7.31 -6.44 4.28
C SER A 196 -6.94 -5.13 3.58
N PRO A 197 -7.66 -4.03 3.85
CA PRO A 197 -7.29 -2.71 3.37
C PRO A 197 -5.97 -2.14 3.92
N ILE A 198 -5.22 -2.88 4.76
CA ILE A 198 -4.04 -2.38 5.49
C ILE A 198 -2.98 -1.74 4.58
N SER A 199 -2.73 -2.30 3.38
CA SER A 199 -1.77 -1.77 2.43
C SER A 199 -2.16 -0.37 1.96
N SER A 200 -3.43 -0.21 1.53
CA SER A 200 -3.98 1.07 1.11
C SER A 200 -4.02 2.10 2.24
N SER A 201 -4.34 1.68 3.47
CA SER A 201 -4.34 2.57 4.63
C SER A 201 -2.92 3.03 4.97
N ALA A 202 -1.95 2.13 5.02
CA ALA A 202 -0.56 2.47 5.34
C ALA A 202 0.07 3.35 4.25
N SER A 203 -0.15 3.02 2.97
CA SER A 203 0.39 3.81 1.85
C SER A 203 -0.19 5.22 1.83
N SER A 204 -1.51 5.37 2.03
CA SER A 204 -2.14 6.68 2.12
C SER A 204 -1.62 7.50 3.31
N ALA A 205 -1.40 6.86 4.46
CA ALA A 205 -0.89 7.54 5.66
C ALA A 205 0.60 7.88 5.59
N GLY A 206 1.35 7.33 4.62
CA GLY A 206 2.81 7.40 4.59
C GLY A 206 3.47 6.60 5.71
N TYR A 207 2.83 5.53 6.19
CA TYR A 207 3.31 4.69 7.29
C TYR A 207 4.04 3.44 6.79
N PRO A 208 5.06 2.98 7.55
CA PRO A 208 5.76 1.75 7.20
C PRO A 208 4.82 0.56 7.31
N ILE A 209 4.94 -0.37 6.36
CA ILE A 209 4.24 -1.64 6.35
C ILE A 209 5.21 -2.75 5.98
N ALA A 210 5.06 -3.90 6.64
CA ALA A 210 5.79 -5.12 6.31
C ALA A 210 4.82 -6.29 6.25
N THR A 211 5.12 -7.26 5.37
CA THR A 211 4.38 -8.52 5.28
C THR A 211 5.33 -9.66 5.59
N VAL A 212 4.86 -10.61 6.40
CA VAL A 212 5.59 -11.83 6.74
C VAL A 212 4.67 -13.05 6.52
N PRO A 213 5.20 -14.18 6.02
CA PRO A 213 4.41 -15.41 5.91
C PRO A 213 3.94 -15.88 7.29
N LEU A 214 2.64 -16.06 7.48
CA LEU A 214 2.05 -16.53 8.74
C LEU A 214 1.70 -18.03 8.73
N GLY A 215 1.77 -18.69 7.57
CA GLY A 215 1.39 -20.09 7.35
C GLY A 215 1.57 -20.52 5.89
N ARG A 216 1.01 -21.68 5.54
CA ARG A 216 0.92 -22.22 4.18
C ARG A 216 -0.53 -22.49 3.84
#